data_AF-A0A9E3D9I7-F1
#
_entry.id   AF-A0A9E3D9I7-F1
#
_cell.length_a   1.000
_cell.length_b   1.000
_cell.length_c   1.000
_cell.angle_alpha   90.00
_cell.angle_beta   90.00
_cell.angle_gamma   90.00
#
_symmetry.space_group_name_H-M   'P 1'
#
loop_
_entity.id
_entity.type
_entity.pdbx_description
1 polymer ?
#
loop_
_entity_poly.entity_id
_entity_poly.type
_entity_poly.pdbx_seq_one_letter_code
_entity_poly.pdbx_strand_id
1 'polypeptide(L)'
;MSASHNAGRYMPVMQRLLPKTISGIVDDMKQRYGVRIRRWRSNMSGCAWSTTYTSGMRINWIESPYPRTPISLAIFLHEVGHHAIGFNKYKRRCEEEYHVWMWALEMMRSLGVEPDEAVERRFDLSVRYAVDKAVRRGMVDVPAVLNAYVAQPAIAA
;
A
#
# COMPACT_ATOMS: atom_id res chain seq x y z
N MET A 1 18.27 31.22 33.53
CA MET A 1 17.42 31.16 32.32
C MET A 1 18.37 31.02 31.14
N SER A 2 18.41 29.98 30.32
CA SER A 2 17.48 28.88 30.05
C SER A 2 18.25 27.67 29.55
N ALA A 3 17.75 26.48 29.87
CA ALA A 3 18.22 25.22 29.33
C ALA A 3 17.97 25.14 27.82
N SER A 4 18.99 24.79 27.03
CA SER A 4 18.82 24.32 25.66
C SER A 4 18.94 22.81 25.66
N HIS A 5 17.80 22.13 25.72
CA HIS A 5 17.69 20.69 25.57
C HIS A 5 17.89 20.33 24.09
N ASN A 6 19.12 19.95 23.74
CA ASN A 6 19.39 19.31 22.46
C ASN A 6 19.11 17.81 22.59
N ALA A 7 17.84 17.43 22.52
CA ALA A 7 17.42 16.03 22.48
C ALA A 7 17.54 15.52 21.04
N GLY A 8 18.78 15.32 20.59
CA GLY A 8 19.07 14.44 19.47
C GLY A 8 18.51 13.05 19.81
N ARG A 9 17.37 12.72 19.21
CA ARG A 9 16.60 11.50 19.48
C ARG A 9 17.35 10.31 18.87
N TYR A 10 18.40 9.87 19.55
CA TYR A 10 19.02 8.56 19.37
C TYR A 10 17.94 7.51 19.60
N MET A 11 17.37 6.97 18.53
CA MET A 11 16.63 5.71 18.59
C MET A 11 17.65 4.62 18.93
N PRO A 12 17.52 3.91 20.06
CA PRO A 12 18.49 2.89 20.44
C PRO A 12 18.55 1.79 19.37
N VAL A 13 19.77 1.45 18.95
CA VAL A 13 20.06 0.39 17.98
C VAL A 13 19.46 -0.97 18.40
N MET A 14 19.10 -1.15 19.67
CA MET A 14 18.46 -2.36 20.20
C MET A 14 17.03 -2.63 19.69
N GLN A 15 16.31 -1.63 19.15
CA GLN A 15 14.94 -1.87 18.62
C GLN A 15 14.93 -2.59 17.26
N ARG A 16 16.10 -2.88 16.69
CA ARG A 16 16.26 -3.60 15.41
C ARG A 16 16.26 -5.14 15.51
N LEU A 17 16.22 -5.72 16.71
CA LEU A 17 16.60 -7.13 16.89
C LEU A 17 15.48 -8.09 17.31
N LEU A 18 14.21 -7.69 17.28
CA LEU A 18 13.09 -8.62 17.38
C LEU A 18 12.17 -8.47 16.16
N PRO A 19 11.73 -9.57 15.53
CA PRO A 19 10.73 -9.50 14.47
C PRO A 19 9.51 -8.78 15.02
N LYS A 20 9.10 -7.69 14.36
CA LYS A 20 7.93 -6.94 14.78
C LYS A 20 6.71 -7.83 14.63
N THR A 21 5.87 -7.87 15.66
CA THR A 21 4.56 -8.48 15.52
C THR A 21 3.76 -7.72 14.45
N ILE A 22 2.87 -8.42 13.75
CA ILE A 22 2.00 -7.79 12.74
C ILE A 22 1.22 -6.60 13.34
N SER A 23 0.77 -6.71 14.59
CA SER A 23 0.10 -5.59 15.28
C SER A 23 1.02 -4.39 15.47
N GLY A 24 2.29 -4.62 15.87
CA GLY A 24 3.27 -3.54 16.00
C GLY A 24 3.58 -2.86 14.65
N ILE A 25 3.63 -3.63 13.56
CA ILE A 25 3.75 -3.09 12.21
C ILE A 25 2.58 -2.15 11.87
N VAL A 26 1.34 -2.56 12.18
CA VAL A 26 0.14 -1.76 11.90
C VAL A 26 0.20 -0.41 12.59
N ASP A 27 0.56 -0.38 13.87
CA ASP A 27 0.64 0.87 14.64
C ASP A 27 1.78 1.77 14.15
N ASP A 28 2.94 1.20 13.85
CA ASP A 28 4.06 1.94 13.28
C ASP A 28 3.69 2.57 11.92
N MET A 29 3.03 1.83 11.03
CA MET A 29 2.63 2.34 9.72
C MET A 29 1.55 3.43 9.84
N LYS A 30 0.59 3.25 10.75
CA LYS A 30 -0.42 4.28 11.06
C LYS A 30 0.23 5.59 11.50
N GLN A 31 1.17 5.50 12.43
CA GLN A 31 1.88 6.68 12.95
C GLN A 31 2.77 7.31 11.87
N ARG A 32 3.60 6.50 11.19
CA ARG A 32 4.58 6.97 10.20
C ARG A 32 3.95 7.71 9.04
N TYR A 33 2.80 7.24 8.54
CA TYR A 33 2.14 7.81 7.37
C TYR A 33 0.90 8.65 7.72
N GLY A 34 0.63 8.85 9.01
CA GLY A 34 -0.50 9.65 9.49
C GLY A 34 -1.86 9.12 9.01
N VAL A 35 -1.99 7.81 8.80
CA VAL A 35 -3.24 7.20 8.33
C VAL A 35 -4.14 6.82 9.49
N ARG A 36 -5.45 6.96 9.28
CA ARG A 36 -6.49 6.58 10.23
C ARG A 36 -7.34 5.47 9.64
N ILE A 37 -7.68 4.50 10.47
CA ILE A 37 -8.58 3.42 10.09
C ILE A 37 -10.01 3.93 10.20
N ARG A 38 -10.74 3.94 9.08
CA ARG A 38 -12.18 4.20 9.10
C ARG A 38 -12.95 2.95 9.48
N ARG A 39 -12.56 1.80 8.92
CA ARG A 39 -13.19 0.49 9.15
C ARG A 39 -12.21 -0.65 8.86
N TRP A 40 -12.22 -1.66 9.74
CA TRP A 40 -11.65 -2.96 9.42
C TRP A 40 -12.65 -3.79 8.63
N ARG A 41 -12.27 -4.24 7.43
CA ARG A 41 -13.12 -5.01 6.52
C ARG A 41 -13.05 -6.50 6.83
N SER A 42 -14.15 -7.20 6.56
CA SER A 42 -14.22 -8.67 6.67
C SER A 42 -13.74 -9.38 5.42
N ASN A 43 -13.66 -8.68 4.28
CA ASN A 43 -13.17 -9.20 3.01
C ASN A 43 -11.72 -8.76 2.73
N MET A 44 -11.07 -9.41 1.76
CA MET A 44 -9.67 -9.17 1.37
C MET A 44 -9.52 -8.00 0.37
N SER A 45 -10.16 -6.86 0.67
CA SER A 45 -10.03 -5.62 -0.11
C SER A 45 -9.93 -4.41 0.80
N GLY A 46 -9.37 -3.33 0.29
CA GLY A 46 -9.29 -2.06 1.00
C GLY A 46 -9.67 -0.87 0.12
N CYS A 47 -9.54 0.31 0.71
CA CYS A 47 -9.70 1.59 0.05
C CYS A 47 -8.95 2.67 0.83
N ALA A 48 -8.29 3.59 0.12
CA ALA A 48 -7.62 4.74 0.68
C ALA A 48 -8.17 6.04 0.09
N TRP A 49 -8.38 7.06 0.94
CA TRP A 49 -8.76 8.41 0.50
C TRP A 49 -8.32 9.46 1.51
N SER A 50 -8.28 10.72 1.08
CA SER A 50 -8.04 11.86 1.98
C SER A 50 -9.25 12.78 2.03
N THR A 51 -9.53 13.34 3.20
CA THR A 51 -10.52 14.41 3.40
C THR A 51 -9.78 15.70 3.74
N THR A 52 -9.99 16.75 2.94
CA THR A 52 -9.47 18.09 3.20
C THR A 52 -10.60 18.98 3.68
N TYR A 53 -10.44 19.61 4.83
CA TYR A 53 -11.39 20.55 5.40
C TYR A 53 -11.08 21.97 4.94
N THR A 54 -12.05 22.88 5.06
CA THR A 54 -11.90 24.30 4.71
C THR A 54 -10.77 25.00 5.48
N SER A 55 -10.43 24.50 6.68
CA SER A 55 -9.30 24.95 7.48
C SER A 55 -7.92 24.54 6.93
N GLY A 56 -7.87 23.78 5.83
CA GLY A 56 -6.64 23.19 5.29
C GLY A 56 -6.20 21.91 6.01
N MET A 57 -6.87 21.52 7.10
CA MET A 57 -6.61 20.23 7.75
C MET A 57 -6.90 19.09 6.78
N ARG A 58 -5.95 18.15 6.65
CA ARG A 58 -6.11 16.93 5.86
C ARG A 58 -6.10 15.71 6.76
N ILE A 59 -7.06 14.81 6.57
CA ILE A 59 -7.11 13.50 7.23
C ILE A 59 -6.98 12.40 6.18
N ASN A 60 -6.04 11.48 6.39
CA ASN A 60 -5.84 10.31 5.56
C ASN A 60 -6.60 9.12 6.14
N TRP A 61 -7.55 8.60 5.38
CA TRP A 61 -8.37 7.47 5.77
C TRP A 61 -7.99 6.23 4.97
N ILE A 62 -8.07 5.08 5.62
CA ILE A 62 -8.06 3.78 4.97
C ILE A 62 -9.14 2.86 5.53
N GLU A 63 -9.59 1.94 4.69
CA GLU A 63 -10.28 0.71 5.09
C GLU A 63 -9.47 -0.48 4.58
N SER A 64 -9.36 -1.53 5.37
CA SER A 64 -8.56 -2.73 5.05
C SER A 64 -9.03 -3.90 5.89
N PRO A 65 -8.82 -5.17 5.50
CA PRO A 65 -8.81 -6.27 6.48
C PRO A 65 -7.80 -5.98 7.59
N TYR A 66 -8.11 -6.42 8.81
CA TYR A 66 -7.14 -6.35 9.91
C TYR A 66 -6.00 -7.35 9.64
N PRO A 67 -4.73 -6.92 9.64
CA PRO A 67 -3.60 -7.81 9.39
C PRO A 67 -3.47 -8.91 10.45
N ARG A 68 -3.59 -10.16 10.00
CA ARG A 68 -3.33 -11.38 10.79
C ARG A 68 -2.44 -12.38 10.06
N THR A 69 -2.26 -12.18 8.76
CA THR A 69 -1.57 -13.07 7.82
C THR A 69 -0.78 -12.22 6.83
N PRO A 70 0.22 -12.78 6.12
CA PRO A 70 0.97 -12.04 5.10
C PRO A 70 0.07 -11.36 4.05
N ILE A 71 -0.95 -12.05 3.54
CA ILE A 71 -1.90 -11.47 2.57
C ILE A 71 -2.71 -10.30 3.11
N SER A 72 -3.21 -10.37 4.36
CA SER A 72 -3.96 -9.27 4.97
C SER A 72 -3.05 -8.09 5.32
N LEU A 73 -1.78 -8.37 5.67
CA LEU A 73 -0.75 -7.35 5.84
C LEU A 73 -0.43 -6.67 4.50
N ALA A 74 -0.27 -7.42 3.41
CA ALA A 74 0.02 -6.89 2.10
C ALA A 74 -1.07 -5.93 1.61
N ILE A 75 -2.34 -6.29 1.82
CA ILE A 75 -3.49 -5.41 1.49
C ILE A 75 -3.46 -4.15 2.36
N PHE A 76 -3.25 -4.27 3.67
CA PHE A 76 -3.13 -3.10 4.54
C PHE A 76 -2.01 -2.16 4.09
N LEU A 77 -0.84 -2.72 3.78
CA LEU A 77 0.30 -1.94 3.27
C LEU A 77 -0.01 -1.34 1.91
N HIS A 78 -0.74 -2.02 1.02
CA HIS A 78 -1.20 -1.42 -0.24
C HIS A 78 -2.03 -0.14 0.02
N GLU A 79 -2.97 -0.17 0.96
CA GLU A 79 -3.76 1.04 1.30
C GLU A 79 -2.92 2.16 1.92
N VAL A 80 -1.94 1.81 2.77
CA VAL A 80 -0.96 2.78 3.28
C VAL A 80 -0.10 3.34 2.15
N GLY A 81 0.27 2.49 1.18
CA GLY A 81 1.09 2.82 0.03
C GLY A 81 0.45 3.89 -0.85
N HIS A 82 -0.87 3.90 -1.00
CA HIS A 82 -1.58 4.99 -1.68
C HIS A 82 -1.29 6.36 -1.04
N HIS A 83 -1.21 6.44 0.29
CA HIS A 83 -0.84 7.67 0.99
C HIS A 83 0.66 7.96 0.96
N ALA A 84 1.49 6.92 1.07
CA ALA A 84 2.95 7.05 1.07
C ALA A 84 3.51 7.52 -0.28
N ILE A 85 2.96 6.99 -1.38
CA ILE A 85 3.31 7.39 -2.75
C ILE A 85 2.62 8.71 -3.11
N GLY A 86 1.38 8.89 -2.65
CA GLY A 86 0.52 10.02 -2.98
C GLY A 86 -0.40 9.74 -4.17
N PHE A 87 -1.66 10.16 -4.04
CA PHE A 87 -2.67 10.04 -5.10
C PHE A 87 -2.33 10.90 -6.32
N ASN A 88 -2.65 10.39 -7.52
CA ASN A 88 -2.45 11.05 -8.81
C ASN A 88 -0.97 11.31 -9.14
N LYS A 89 -0.04 10.61 -8.49
CA LYS A 89 1.38 10.69 -8.82
C LYS A 89 1.68 10.09 -10.20
N TYR A 90 0.95 9.05 -10.58
CA TYR A 90 1.04 8.42 -11.89
C TYR A 90 -0.14 8.84 -12.76
N LYS A 91 0.10 9.00 -14.05
CA LYS A 91 -0.91 9.45 -15.02
C LYS A 91 -2.10 8.48 -15.11
N ARG A 92 -1.83 7.18 -14.95
CA ARG A 92 -2.81 6.11 -15.13
C ARG A 92 -3.09 5.41 -13.81
N ARG A 93 -4.37 5.14 -13.50
CA ARG A 93 -4.72 4.45 -12.25
C ARG A 93 -4.10 3.05 -12.17
N CYS A 94 -4.06 2.28 -13.26
CA CYS A 94 -3.44 0.94 -13.26
C CYS A 94 -1.94 0.96 -12.95
N GLU A 95 -1.24 2.02 -13.38
CA GLU A 95 0.17 2.24 -13.08
C GLU A 95 0.38 2.61 -11.61
N GLU A 96 -0.51 3.46 -11.06
CA GLU A 96 -0.53 3.75 -9.62
C GLU A 96 -0.74 2.48 -8.80
N GLU A 97 -1.73 1.64 -9.15
CA GLU A 97 -1.98 0.36 -8.48
C GLU A 97 -0.73 -0.54 -8.47
N TYR A 98 -0.05 -0.66 -9.61
CA TYR A 98 1.18 -1.45 -9.72
C TYR A 98 2.27 -0.92 -8.79
N HIS A 99 2.57 0.39 -8.83
CA HIS A 99 3.62 0.96 -8.00
C HIS A 99 3.31 0.90 -6.50
N VAL A 100 2.04 1.06 -6.13
CA VAL A 100 1.58 0.93 -4.74
C VAL A 100 1.75 -0.50 -4.25
N TRP A 101 1.44 -1.50 -5.08
CA TRP A 101 1.73 -2.89 -4.77
C TRP A 101 3.22 -3.18 -4.64
N MET A 102 4.05 -2.70 -5.57
CA MET A 102 5.51 -2.88 -5.49
C MET A 102 6.07 -2.29 -4.19
N TRP A 103 5.60 -1.10 -3.81
CA TRP A 103 5.92 -0.48 -2.52
C TRP A 103 5.47 -1.34 -1.34
N ALA A 104 4.27 -1.92 -1.38
CA ALA A 104 3.77 -2.76 -0.30
C ALA A 104 4.62 -4.03 -0.12
N LEU A 105 5.00 -4.69 -1.21
CA LEU A 105 5.86 -5.88 -1.19
C LEU A 105 7.27 -5.57 -0.67
N GLU A 106 7.85 -4.44 -1.10
CA GLU A 106 9.13 -3.96 -0.59
C GLU A 106 9.03 -3.62 0.91
N MET A 107 7.95 -2.96 1.33
CA MET A 107 7.70 -2.63 2.72
C MET A 107 7.59 -3.89 3.58
N MET A 108 6.87 -4.93 3.12
CA MET A 108 6.82 -6.23 3.81
C MET A 108 8.22 -6.78 4.07
N ARG A 109 9.05 -6.87 3.03
CA ARG A 109 10.44 -7.37 3.14
C ARG A 109 11.28 -6.51 4.09
N SER A 110 11.16 -5.19 3.99
CA SER A 110 11.87 -4.25 4.87
C SER A 110 11.47 -4.38 6.35
N LEU A 111 10.27 -4.89 6.61
CA LEU A 111 9.73 -5.15 7.95
C LEU A 111 10.01 -6.59 8.43
N GLY A 112 10.75 -7.39 7.65
CA GLY A 112 11.09 -8.78 7.97
C GLY A 112 9.96 -9.78 7.72
N VAL A 113 8.98 -9.44 6.87
CA VAL A 113 7.91 -10.34 6.45
C VAL A 113 8.09 -10.65 4.96
N GLU A 114 8.44 -11.89 4.64
CA GLU A 114 8.54 -12.31 3.25
C GLU A 114 7.13 -12.51 2.64
N PRO A 115 6.84 -11.92 1.46
CA PRO A 115 5.65 -12.25 0.69
C PRO A 115 5.61 -13.73 0.34
N ASP A 116 4.50 -14.40 0.63
CA ASP A 116 4.27 -15.79 0.23
C ASP A 116 3.55 -15.88 -1.13
N GLU A 117 3.37 -17.11 -1.64
CA GLU A 117 2.68 -17.37 -2.90
C GLU A 117 1.25 -16.77 -2.93
N ALA A 118 0.55 -16.73 -1.79
CA ALA A 118 -0.78 -16.15 -1.71
C ALA A 118 -0.75 -14.62 -1.90
N VAL A 119 0.27 -13.95 -1.37
CA VAL A 119 0.53 -12.52 -1.60
C VAL A 119 0.88 -12.27 -3.05
N GLU A 120 1.78 -13.06 -3.65
CA GLU A 120 2.19 -12.93 -5.05
C GLU A 120 1.01 -13.12 -6.01
N ARG A 121 0.19 -14.15 -5.76
CA ARG A 121 -1.05 -14.37 -6.52
C ARG A 121 -2.03 -13.20 -6.35
N ARG A 122 -2.15 -12.64 -5.15
CA ARG A 122 -3.03 -11.48 -4.90
C ARG A 122 -2.57 -10.24 -5.66
N PHE A 123 -1.27 -9.99 -5.67
CA PHE A 123 -0.63 -8.94 -6.45
C PHE A 123 -0.94 -9.09 -7.94
N ASP A 124 -0.63 -10.24 -8.53
CA ASP A 124 -0.85 -10.51 -9.96
C ASP A 124 -2.33 -10.30 -10.34
N LEU A 125 -3.27 -10.87 -9.58
CA LEU A 125 -4.71 -10.70 -9.81
C LEU A 125 -5.16 -9.23 -9.72
N SER A 126 -4.62 -8.47 -8.77
CA SER A 126 -4.97 -7.05 -8.59
C SER A 126 -4.49 -6.20 -9.76
N VAL A 127 -3.26 -6.42 -10.20
CA VAL A 127 -2.65 -5.67 -11.31
C VAL A 127 -3.35 -6.01 -12.62
N ARG A 128 -3.58 -7.30 -12.92
CA ARG A 128 -4.36 -7.72 -14.10
C ARG A 128 -5.73 -7.07 -14.13
N TYR A 129 -6.46 -7.11 -13.00
CA TYR A 129 -7.77 -6.48 -12.91
C TYR A 129 -7.72 -4.97 -13.21
N ALA A 130 -6.70 -4.27 -12.68
CA ALA A 130 -6.52 -2.84 -12.92
C ALA A 130 -6.21 -2.53 -14.39
N VAL A 131 -5.35 -3.32 -15.03
CA VAL A 131 -5.01 -3.23 -16.46
C VAL A 131 -6.23 -3.51 -17.32
N ASP A 132 -6.91 -4.64 -17.11
CA ASP A 132 -8.11 -5.03 -17.84
C ASP A 132 -9.22 -3.98 -17.72
N LYS A 133 -9.38 -3.38 -16.54
CA LYS A 133 -10.33 -2.29 -16.32
C LYS A 133 -9.93 -1.03 -17.08
N ALA A 134 -8.65 -0.72 -17.19
CA ALA A 134 -8.17 0.43 -17.95
C ALA A 134 -8.33 0.22 -19.46
N VAL A 135 -7.99 -0.97 -19.97
CA VAL A 135 -8.18 -1.35 -21.38
C VAL A 135 -9.65 -1.28 -21.77
N ARG A 136 -10.55 -1.87 -20.97
CA ARG A 136 -12.02 -1.77 -21.20
C ARG A 136 -12.55 -0.33 -21.17
N ARG A 137 -11.81 0.61 -20.58
CA ARG A 137 -12.13 2.04 -20.55
C ARG A 137 -11.43 2.84 -21.65
N GLY A 138 -10.81 2.18 -22.63
CA GLY A 138 -10.21 2.81 -23.80
C GLY A 138 -8.74 3.18 -23.65
N MET A 139 -8.00 2.59 -22.70
CA MET A 139 -6.55 2.79 -22.63
C MET A 139 -5.87 2.15 -23.86
N VAL A 140 -5.28 2.98 -24.70
CA VAL A 140 -4.59 2.55 -25.94
C VAL A 140 -3.08 2.39 -25.78
N ASP A 141 -2.48 3.09 -24.82
CA ASP A 141 -1.03 3.08 -24.57
C ASP A 141 -0.76 2.54 -23.16
N VAL A 142 -0.46 1.23 -23.09
CA VAL A 142 -0.18 0.52 -21.84
C VAL A 142 1.30 0.70 -21.48
N PRO A 143 1.64 1.16 -20.26
CA PRO A 143 3.02 1.25 -19.81
C PRO A 143 3.77 -0.08 -19.97
N ALA A 144 5.02 -0.04 -20.43
CA ALA A 144 5.78 -1.24 -20.76
C ALA A 144 5.88 -2.26 -19.60
N VAL A 145 6.02 -1.77 -18.37
CA VAL A 145 6.05 -2.61 -17.15
C VAL A 145 4.75 -3.38 -16.91
N LEU A 146 3.64 -2.91 -17.49
CA LEU A 146 2.32 -3.53 -17.36
C LEU A 146 1.98 -4.50 -18.50
N ASN A 147 2.83 -4.61 -19.53
CA ASN A 147 2.57 -5.48 -20.68
C ASN A 147 2.39 -6.95 -20.29
N ALA A 148 3.09 -7.41 -19.25
CA ALA A 148 2.97 -8.78 -18.73
C ALA A 148 1.58 -9.10 -18.13
N TYR A 149 0.78 -8.07 -17.81
CA TYR A 149 -0.53 -8.19 -17.19
C TYR A 149 -1.69 -7.88 -18.14
N VAL A 150 -1.42 -7.53 -19.39
CA VAL A 150 -2.46 -7.38 -20.40
C VAL A 150 -3.02 -8.75 -20.72
N ALA A 151 -4.34 -8.93 -20.60
CA ALA A 151 -4.98 -10.14 -21.09
C ALA A 151 -4.70 -10.29 -22.60
N GLN A 152 -4.09 -11.40 -22.99
CA GLN A 152 -4.03 -11.75 -24.40
C GLN A 152 -5.46 -12.02 -24.87
N PRO A 153 -5.89 -11.50 -26.03
CA PRO A 153 -7.16 -11.90 -26.60
C PRO A 153 -7.15 -13.43 -26.73
N ALA A 154 -8.20 -14.08 -26.25
CA ALA A 154 -8.42 -15.49 -26.56
C ALA A 154 -8.46 -15.58 -28.08
N ILE A 155 -7.51 -16.30 -28.68
CA ILE A 155 -7.59 -16.65 -30.10
C ILE A 155 -8.90 -17.45 -30.22
N ALA A 156 -9.89 -16.87 -30.89
CA ALA A 156 -11.10 -17.59 -31.24
C ALA A 156 -10.66 -18.76 -32.15
N ALA A 157 -10.76 -19.98 -31.61
CA ALA A 157 -10.58 -21.21 -32.36
C ALA A 157 -11.79 -21.47 -33.25
#